data_AF-A0A962WIV1-F1
#
_entry.id   AF-A0A962WIV1-F1
#
_cell.length_a   1.000
_cell.length_b   1.000
_cell.length_c   1.000
_cell.angle_alpha   90.00
_cell.angle_beta   90.00
_cell.angle_gamma   90.00
#
_symmetry.space_group_name_H-M   'P 1'
#
loop_
_entity.id
_entity.type
_entity.pdbx_description
1 polymer ?
#
loop_
_entity_poly.entity_id
_entity_poly.type
_entity_poly.pdbx_seq_one_letter_code
_entity_poly.pdbx_strand_id
1 'polypeptide(L)'
;MIRRVLFAIVLASLSLVCAAQRSTPVTVVNSDSNPLPVTVLSAIGTDPAHRISTCIEGISGNETADPYAGCIATSTIGLGVAASDRVSGGAGSDRAVFDDLTITKLPDQATPLLFVAAAKSSAIPKVEIYVWAAGQPMYAFLKIELRDVRVTRFVTSSSDAVSELVAFDYAWIKIGYTPIDESGVPGAAVERGWDVQANEELP
;
A
#
# COMPACT_ATOMS: atom_id res chain seq x y z
N MET A 1 35.44 56.69 28.81
CA MET A 1 34.01 56.31 28.68
C MET A 1 33.99 54.81 28.36
N ILE A 2 33.86 53.82 29.25
CA ILE A 2 33.05 53.51 30.46
C ILE A 2 31.57 53.14 30.18
N ARG A 3 31.18 51.97 30.75
CA ARG A 3 29.91 51.16 30.76
C ARG A 3 29.78 50.15 29.60
N ARG A 4 29.87 48.80 29.74
CA ARG A 4 29.50 47.77 30.75
C ARG A 4 28.01 47.73 31.12
N VAL A 5 27.40 46.53 30.96
CA VAL A 5 26.26 45.84 31.65
C VAL A 5 25.33 45.19 30.61
N LEU A 6 24.66 44.03 30.74
CA LEU A 6 24.78 42.70 31.40
C LEU A 6 23.40 42.02 31.15
N PHE A 7 23.38 40.71 30.81
CA PHE A 7 22.33 39.69 31.10
C PHE A 7 20.85 39.84 30.69
N ALA A 8 20.35 38.84 29.92
CA ALA A 8 19.20 37.96 30.25
C ALA A 8 19.10 36.84 29.17
N ILE A 9 19.57 35.61 29.43
CA ILE A 9 18.78 34.42 29.82
C ILE A 9 17.70 34.04 28.78
N VAL A 10 17.97 33.04 27.93
CA VAL A 10 17.17 31.80 27.84
C VAL A 10 18.11 30.64 27.53
N LEU A 11 18.27 29.79 28.53
CA LEU A 11 18.85 28.45 28.46
C LEU A 11 17.73 27.50 28.02
N ALA A 12 17.87 26.81 26.90
CA ALA A 12 17.09 25.59 26.64
C ALA A 12 17.88 24.67 25.71
N SER A 13 18.59 23.76 26.36
CA SER A 13 18.98 22.44 25.89
C SER A 13 18.21 21.92 24.67
N LEU A 14 18.90 21.77 23.54
CA LEU A 14 18.61 20.67 22.63
C LEU A 14 19.80 19.71 22.72
N SER A 15 19.69 18.85 23.74
CA SER A 15 20.54 17.67 23.89
C SER A 15 20.56 16.90 22.58
N LEU A 16 21.77 16.74 22.06
CA LEU A 16 22.18 15.74 21.11
C LEU A 16 21.74 14.37 21.64
N VAL A 17 20.52 13.94 21.31
CA VAL A 17 20.12 12.54 21.49
C VAL A 17 20.74 11.79 20.32
N CYS A 18 22.02 11.47 20.48
CA CYS A 18 22.64 10.33 19.83
C CYS A 18 21.99 9.09 20.45
N ALA A 19 20.77 8.77 20.04
CA ALA A 19 20.18 7.47 20.30
C ALA A 19 20.88 6.49 19.35
N ALA A 20 21.94 5.87 19.85
CA ALA A 20 22.56 4.71 19.22
C ALA A 20 21.45 3.70 18.86
N GLN A 21 21.13 3.58 17.57
CA GLN A 21 20.21 2.59 17.03
C GLN A 21 20.77 1.21 17.34
N ARG A 22 20.14 0.50 18.29
CA ARG A 22 20.29 -0.95 18.37
C ARG A 22 19.44 -1.55 17.26
N SER A 23 20.09 -1.87 16.15
CA SER A 23 19.56 -2.83 15.18
C SER A 23 19.40 -4.18 15.87
N THR A 24 18.17 -4.56 16.23
CA THR A 24 17.89 -5.97 16.47
C THR A 24 17.54 -6.59 15.14
N PRO A 25 18.39 -7.45 14.56
CA PRO A 25 18.02 -8.17 13.35
C PRO A 25 16.82 -9.07 13.68
N VAL A 26 15.70 -8.87 12.98
CA VAL A 26 14.58 -9.81 12.97
C VAL A 26 14.75 -10.67 11.73
N THR A 27 15.07 -11.94 11.95
CA THR A 27 15.16 -12.93 10.88
C THR A 27 13.76 -13.46 10.59
N VAL A 28 13.15 -13.04 9.49
CA VAL A 28 11.98 -13.74 8.94
C VAL A 28 12.52 -14.96 8.19
N VAL A 29 12.40 -16.12 8.81
CA VAL A 29 12.82 -17.39 8.22
C VAL A 29 11.64 -17.91 7.38
N ASN A 30 11.73 -17.83 6.06
CA ASN A 30 10.89 -18.69 5.21
C ASN A 30 11.37 -20.15 5.37
N SER A 31 10.45 -21.10 5.26
CA SER A 31 10.72 -22.54 5.45
C SER A 31 11.81 -23.11 4.54
N ASP A 32 12.12 -22.40 3.46
CA ASP A 32 13.18 -22.76 2.54
C ASP A 32 14.38 -21.90 2.89
N SER A 33 15.46 -22.54 3.31
CA SER A 33 16.62 -22.00 4.03
C SER A 33 17.49 -20.99 3.25
N ASN A 34 16.90 -20.21 2.36
CA ASN A 34 17.54 -19.17 1.58
C ASN A 34 17.04 -17.79 2.04
N PRO A 35 17.70 -17.13 3.01
CA PRO A 35 17.31 -15.80 3.45
C PRO A 35 17.58 -14.80 2.33
N LEU A 36 16.53 -14.32 1.68
CA LEU A 36 16.63 -13.07 0.93
C LEU A 36 16.89 -11.95 1.95
N PRO A 37 17.85 -11.04 1.71
CA PRO A 37 18.04 -9.90 2.58
C PRO A 37 16.82 -8.98 2.47
N VAL A 38 15.83 -9.18 3.34
CA VAL A 38 14.74 -8.24 3.56
C VAL A 38 15.22 -7.26 4.62
N THR A 39 15.69 -6.09 4.18
CA THR A 39 15.81 -4.95 5.08
C THR A 39 14.39 -4.52 5.40
N VAL A 40 13.86 -4.98 6.54
CA VAL A 40 12.66 -4.39 7.10
C VAL A 40 13.05 -2.96 7.47
N LEU A 41 12.52 -1.97 6.77
CA LEU A 41 12.59 -0.58 7.19
C LEU A 41 11.88 -0.52 8.55
N SER A 42 12.64 -0.64 9.64
CA SER A 42 12.11 -0.33 10.95
C SER A 42 11.69 1.13 10.87
N ALA A 43 10.38 1.37 10.99
CA ALA A 43 9.84 2.71 11.12
C ALA A 43 10.50 3.37 12.34
N ILE A 44 11.52 4.18 12.10
CA ILE A 44 12.09 5.11 13.07
C ILE A 44 12.13 6.49 12.41
N GLY A 45 11.32 7.39 12.97
CA GLY A 45 11.30 8.80 12.64
C GLY A 45 10.09 9.18 11.80
N THR A 46 9.15 9.93 12.42
CA THR A 46 8.15 10.78 11.75
C THR A 46 7.78 10.35 10.32
N ASP A 47 7.00 9.27 10.20
CA ASP A 47 6.55 8.81 8.89
C ASP A 47 5.76 9.95 8.21
N PRO A 48 6.21 10.51 7.07
CA PRO A 48 5.37 11.42 6.31
C PRO A 48 4.17 10.61 5.82
N ALA A 49 3.06 10.68 6.55
CA ALA A 49 1.82 9.92 6.36
C ALA A 49 1.67 9.40 4.92
N HIS A 50 1.97 8.11 4.72
CA HIS A 50 1.84 7.48 3.41
C HIS A 50 0.39 7.62 2.92
N ARG A 51 0.23 7.94 1.64
CA ARG A 51 -1.07 8.07 0.98
C ARG A 51 -1.29 6.90 0.05
N ILE A 52 -2.56 6.53 -0.11
CA ILE A 52 -2.98 5.46 -1.00
C ILE A 52 -3.94 6.05 -2.03
N SER A 53 -3.65 5.79 -3.30
CA SER A 53 -4.50 6.22 -4.41
C SER A 53 -4.89 5.00 -5.24
N THR A 54 -6.20 4.79 -5.41
CA THR A 54 -6.74 3.68 -6.20
C THR A 54 -7.34 4.23 -7.49
N CYS A 55 -6.69 3.96 -8.61
CA CYS A 55 -7.08 4.38 -9.95
C CYS A 55 -7.86 3.24 -10.61
N ILE A 56 -9.13 3.48 -10.95
CA ILE A 56 -10.02 2.48 -11.55
C ILE A 56 -10.40 2.95 -12.95
N GLU A 57 -10.20 2.10 -13.95
CA GLU A 57 -10.54 2.46 -15.32
C GLU A 57 -12.05 2.70 -15.46
N GLY A 58 -12.42 3.88 -15.96
CA GLY A 58 -13.81 4.29 -16.13
C GLY A 58 -14.52 4.79 -14.86
N ILE A 59 -13.84 4.86 -13.70
CA ILE A 59 -14.40 5.38 -12.45
C ILE A 59 -13.48 6.49 -11.90
N SER A 60 -13.98 7.73 -11.91
CA SER A 60 -13.26 8.89 -11.38
C SER A 60 -13.50 9.07 -9.88
N GLY A 61 -12.41 9.26 -9.13
CA GLY A 61 -12.41 9.63 -7.71
C GLY A 61 -12.06 11.10 -7.48
N ASN A 62 -11.74 11.45 -6.24
CA ASN A 62 -11.52 12.82 -5.78
C ASN A 62 -10.05 13.18 -5.46
N GLU A 63 -9.09 12.31 -5.76
CA GLU A 63 -7.67 12.60 -5.55
C GLU A 63 -7.22 13.78 -6.43
N THR A 64 -6.42 14.68 -5.86
CA THR A 64 -5.94 15.89 -6.53
C THR A 64 -4.42 15.93 -6.68
N ALA A 65 -3.70 15.03 -6.01
CA ALA A 65 -2.25 14.93 -6.12
C ALA A 65 -1.83 14.39 -7.49
N ASP A 66 -1.05 15.15 -8.26
CA ASP A 66 -0.37 14.71 -9.48
C ASP A 66 0.79 13.75 -9.09
N PRO A 67 0.89 12.51 -9.62
CA PRO A 67 0.23 11.96 -10.82
C PRO A 67 -1.05 11.14 -10.61
N TYR A 68 -1.60 11.11 -9.40
CA TYR A 68 -2.79 10.33 -9.05
C TYR A 68 -4.10 11.11 -9.16
N ALA A 69 -4.10 12.26 -9.84
CA ALA A 69 -5.26 13.12 -9.97
C ALA A 69 -6.42 12.36 -10.67
N GLY A 70 -7.61 12.43 -10.07
CA GLY A 70 -8.80 11.71 -10.54
C GLY A 70 -8.89 10.25 -10.06
N CYS A 71 -7.90 9.74 -9.33
CA CYS A 71 -8.01 8.46 -8.63
C CYS A 71 -8.80 8.62 -7.33
N ILE A 72 -9.09 7.50 -6.66
CA ILE A 72 -9.80 7.47 -5.39
C ILE A 72 -8.79 7.57 -4.24
N ALA A 73 -8.96 8.57 -3.37
CA ALA A 73 -8.21 8.64 -2.12
C ALA A 73 -8.63 7.48 -1.21
N THR A 74 -7.68 6.57 -0.94
CA THR A 74 -7.92 5.30 -0.24
C THR A 74 -7.31 5.36 1.16
N SER A 75 -8.02 4.84 2.14
CA SER A 75 -7.60 4.82 3.55
C SER A 75 -6.81 3.56 3.90
N THR A 76 -7.29 2.39 3.46
CA THR A 76 -6.62 1.10 3.74
C THR A 76 -6.71 0.18 2.54
N ILE A 77 -5.76 -0.75 2.45
CA ILE A 77 -5.75 -1.85 1.48
C ILE A 77 -5.59 -3.18 2.22
N GLY A 78 -6.24 -4.22 1.72
CA GLY A 78 -6.10 -5.59 2.20
C GLY A 78 -5.94 -6.53 1.01
N LEU A 79 -4.86 -7.29 1.00
CA LEU A 79 -4.55 -8.31 0.01
C LEU A 79 -4.11 -9.58 0.72
N GLY A 80 -4.70 -10.72 0.36
CA GLY A 80 -4.43 -12.03 0.96
C GLY A 80 -4.22 -13.08 -0.11
N VAL A 81 -3.19 -13.91 0.08
CA VAL A 81 -2.94 -15.11 -0.72
C VAL A 81 -2.55 -16.23 0.24
N ALA A 82 -3.17 -17.40 0.09
CA ALA A 82 -2.89 -18.58 0.90
C ALA A 82 -2.55 -19.78 0.02
N ALA A 83 -1.74 -20.70 0.50
CA ALA A 83 -1.62 -22.01 -0.14
C ALA A 83 -2.87 -22.85 0.15
N SER A 84 -3.36 -23.61 -0.84
CA SER A 84 -4.47 -24.57 -0.68
C SER A 84 -4.17 -25.66 0.35
N ASP A 85 -2.91 -26.07 0.43
CA ASP A 85 -2.47 -27.19 1.24
C ASP A 85 -1.68 -26.72 2.46
N ARG A 86 -2.13 -27.17 3.63
CA ARG A 86 -1.33 -27.09 4.86
C ARG A 86 -0.29 -28.22 4.79
N VAL A 87 0.90 -27.99 5.34
CA VAL A 87 2.12 -28.86 5.35
C VAL A 87 1.90 -30.32 5.82
N SER A 88 0.66 -30.75 6.12
CA SER A 88 0.28 -32.13 6.39
C SER A 88 0.01 -32.95 5.11
N GLY A 89 1.08 -33.31 4.39
CA GLY A 89 1.26 -34.61 3.73
C GLY A 89 0.17 -35.22 2.83
N GLY A 90 -0.68 -34.44 2.17
CA GLY A 90 -1.63 -34.92 1.17
C GLY A 90 -1.27 -34.40 -0.23
N ALA A 91 -1.00 -35.28 -1.18
CA ALA A 91 -0.77 -34.91 -2.57
C ALA A 91 -2.08 -34.40 -3.20
N GLY A 92 -2.29 -33.08 -3.17
CA GLY A 92 -3.59 -32.46 -3.40
C GLY A 92 -3.57 -31.16 -4.20
N SER A 93 -2.82 -31.06 -5.30
CA SER A 93 -2.83 -29.89 -6.21
C SER A 93 -2.59 -28.55 -5.49
N ASP A 94 -1.31 -28.27 -5.19
CA ASP A 94 -0.80 -27.01 -4.60
C ASP A 94 -1.22 -25.77 -5.43
N ARG A 95 -2.41 -25.22 -5.18
CA ARG A 95 -2.93 -24.02 -5.84
C ARG A 95 -2.97 -22.88 -4.86
N ALA A 96 -2.49 -21.71 -5.27
CA ALA A 96 -2.68 -20.51 -4.49
C ALA A 96 -4.17 -20.12 -4.48
N VAL A 97 -4.69 -19.80 -3.31
CA VAL A 97 -6.01 -19.24 -3.10
C VAL A 97 -5.84 -17.74 -2.92
N PHE A 98 -6.40 -16.96 -3.84
CA PHE A 98 -6.40 -15.50 -3.81
C PHE A 98 -7.70 -15.02 -3.20
N ASP A 99 -7.60 -14.16 -2.19
CA ASP A 99 -8.74 -13.45 -1.63
C ASP A 99 -9.07 -12.21 -2.48
N ASP A 100 -10.31 -11.73 -2.37
CA ASP A 100 -10.68 -10.43 -2.91
C ASP A 100 -9.75 -9.33 -2.35
N LEU A 101 -9.30 -8.44 -3.22
CA LEU A 101 -8.58 -7.27 -2.76
C LEU A 101 -9.60 -6.30 -2.17
N THR A 102 -9.36 -5.85 -0.95
CA THR A 102 -10.25 -4.91 -0.26
C THR A 102 -9.61 -3.54 -0.13
N ILE A 103 -10.42 -2.50 -0.31
CA ILE A 103 -10.05 -1.14 0.04
C ILE A 103 -11.08 -0.54 0.98
N THR A 104 -10.63 0.40 1.82
CA THR A 104 -11.55 1.33 2.50
C THR A 104 -11.32 2.75 2.01
N LYS A 105 -12.41 3.50 1.84
CA LYS A 105 -12.40 4.89 1.37
C LYS A 105 -13.47 5.71 2.08
N LEU A 106 -13.38 7.03 1.99
CA LEU A 106 -14.49 7.92 2.32
C LEU A 106 -15.45 8.03 1.12
N PRO A 107 -16.73 8.41 1.33
CA PRO A 107 -17.63 8.72 0.23
C PRO A 107 -17.09 9.84 -0.65
N ASP A 108 -17.17 9.66 -1.96
CA ASP A 108 -16.71 10.60 -2.97
C ASP A 108 -17.50 10.45 -4.28
N GLN A 109 -17.02 11.01 -5.39
CA GLN A 109 -17.68 10.90 -6.68
C GLN A 109 -17.71 9.45 -7.24
N ALA A 110 -16.78 8.60 -6.82
CA ALA A 110 -16.74 7.19 -7.23
C ALA A 110 -17.80 6.34 -6.52
N THR A 111 -18.32 6.77 -5.37
CA THR A 111 -19.32 6.04 -4.57
C THR A 111 -20.50 5.48 -5.39
N PRO A 112 -21.29 6.31 -6.12
CA PRO A 112 -22.42 5.81 -6.89
C PRO A 112 -21.99 4.92 -8.07
N LEU A 113 -20.80 5.16 -8.64
CA LEU A 113 -20.27 4.36 -9.75
C LEU A 113 -19.88 2.95 -9.28
N LEU A 114 -19.22 2.86 -8.12
CA LEU A 114 -18.83 1.60 -7.48
C LEU A 114 -20.05 0.81 -7.00
N PHE A 115 -21.07 1.49 -6.45
CA PHE A 115 -22.34 0.86 -6.11
C PHE A 115 -23.00 0.20 -7.33
N VAL A 116 -23.07 0.93 -8.46
CA VAL A 116 -23.64 0.37 -9.70
C VAL A 116 -22.75 -0.74 -10.28
N ALA A 117 -21.43 -0.60 -10.24
CA ALA A 117 -20.50 -1.62 -10.69
C ALA A 117 -20.66 -2.93 -9.89
N ALA A 118 -20.83 -2.83 -8.56
CA ALA A 118 -21.13 -3.95 -7.69
C ALA A 118 -22.48 -4.59 -8.02
N ALA A 119 -23.53 -3.78 -8.16
CA ALA A 119 -24.88 -4.28 -8.45
C ALA A 119 -24.99 -4.97 -9.83
N LYS A 120 -24.21 -4.52 -10.81
CA LYS A 120 -24.18 -5.09 -12.16
C LYS A 120 -23.16 -6.22 -12.33
N SER A 121 -22.21 -6.36 -11.40
CA SER A 121 -21.01 -7.18 -11.60
C SER A 121 -20.30 -6.83 -12.92
N SER A 122 -20.19 -5.53 -13.21
CA SER A 122 -19.56 -5.04 -14.44
C SER A 122 -18.08 -5.39 -14.46
N ALA A 123 -17.58 -5.85 -15.61
CA ALA A 123 -16.15 -6.03 -15.83
C ALA A 123 -15.44 -4.66 -15.91
N ILE A 124 -14.33 -4.55 -15.17
CA ILE A 124 -13.44 -3.40 -15.12
C ILE A 124 -12.09 -3.88 -15.68
N PRO A 125 -11.59 -3.30 -16.78
CA PRO A 125 -10.36 -3.80 -17.41
C PRO A 125 -9.14 -3.73 -16.51
N LYS A 126 -8.97 -2.63 -15.76
CA LYS A 126 -7.79 -2.38 -14.92
C LYS A 126 -8.11 -1.61 -13.65
N VAL A 127 -7.48 -2.03 -12.55
CA VAL A 127 -7.39 -1.27 -11.30
C VAL A 127 -5.92 -1.17 -10.90
N GLU A 128 -5.45 0.03 -10.56
CA GLU A 128 -4.10 0.27 -10.07
C GLU A 128 -4.16 0.94 -8.69
N ILE A 129 -3.39 0.42 -7.75
CA ILE A 129 -3.27 0.96 -6.40
C ILE A 129 -1.83 1.38 -6.18
N TYR A 130 -1.66 2.61 -5.72
CA TYR A 130 -0.37 3.23 -5.47
C TYR A 130 -0.27 3.61 -4.00
N VAL A 131 0.76 3.12 -3.32
CA VAL A 131 1.15 3.61 -1.99
C VAL A 131 2.40 4.46 -2.14
N TRP A 132 2.30 5.71 -1.72
CA TRP A 132 3.29 6.74 -1.97
C TRP A 132 3.48 7.62 -0.74
N ALA A 133 4.70 8.12 -0.56
CA ALA A 133 5.03 9.00 0.57
C ALA A 133 4.53 10.43 0.30
N ALA A 134 3.92 11.06 1.31
CA ALA A 134 3.48 12.45 1.18
C ALA A 134 4.69 13.39 1.10
N GLY A 135 4.93 13.99 -0.07
CA GLY A 135 6.06 14.88 -0.30
C GLY A 135 6.35 15.05 -1.78
N GLN A 136 7.26 15.97 -2.14
CA GLN A 136 7.74 16.11 -3.51
C GLN A 136 9.17 15.57 -3.57
N PRO A 137 9.49 14.65 -4.50
CA PRO A 137 8.62 14.00 -5.49
C PRO A 137 7.72 12.88 -4.93
N MET A 138 6.50 12.74 -5.48
CA MET A 138 5.47 11.76 -5.05
C MET A 138 5.70 10.38 -5.68
N TYR A 139 6.75 9.67 -5.27
CA TYR A 139 7.02 8.32 -5.76
C TYR A 139 6.20 7.25 -5.03
N ALA A 140 5.57 6.36 -5.81
CA ALA A 140 4.99 5.14 -5.26
C ALA A 140 6.09 4.10 -5.04
N PHE A 141 6.25 3.66 -3.80
CA PHE A 141 7.16 2.55 -3.46
C PHE A 141 6.44 1.20 -3.58
N LEU A 142 5.11 1.17 -3.52
CA LEU A 142 4.29 -0.02 -3.75
C LEU A 142 3.25 0.28 -4.83
N LYS A 143 3.24 -0.56 -5.87
CA LYS A 143 2.24 -0.56 -6.94
C LYS A 143 1.56 -1.92 -6.99
N ILE A 144 0.24 -1.96 -7.00
CA ILE A 144 -0.55 -3.17 -7.27
C ILE A 144 -1.38 -2.90 -8.51
N GLU A 145 -1.29 -3.77 -9.51
CA GLU A 145 -2.10 -3.73 -10.72
C GLU A 145 -2.96 -4.99 -10.77
N LEU A 146 -4.26 -4.81 -10.99
CA LEU A 146 -5.25 -5.88 -11.19
C LEU A 146 -5.83 -5.76 -12.59
N ARG A 147 -6.13 -6.90 -13.23
CA ARG A 147 -6.83 -6.95 -14.52
C ARG A 147 -8.02 -7.89 -14.50
N ASP A 148 -8.96 -7.61 -15.41
CA ASP A 148 -10.26 -8.30 -15.51
C ASP A 148 -10.95 -8.34 -14.14
N VAL A 149 -11.17 -7.15 -13.60
CA VAL A 149 -11.61 -6.91 -12.23
C VAL A 149 -13.13 -6.82 -12.20
N ARG A 150 -13.78 -7.24 -11.11
CA ARG A 150 -15.16 -6.82 -10.81
C ARG A 150 -15.26 -6.38 -9.36
N VAL A 151 -16.31 -5.63 -9.06
CA VAL A 151 -16.63 -5.28 -7.68
C VAL A 151 -17.51 -6.37 -7.10
N THR A 152 -16.96 -7.16 -6.18
CA THR A 152 -17.68 -8.28 -5.53
C THR A 152 -18.50 -7.80 -4.34
N ARG A 153 -18.06 -6.72 -3.69
CA ARG A 153 -18.69 -6.19 -2.49
C ARG A 153 -18.57 -4.68 -2.40
N PHE A 154 -19.67 -4.03 -2.04
CA PHE A 154 -19.72 -2.62 -1.68
C PHE A 154 -20.52 -2.49 -0.39
N VAL A 155 -19.91 -1.89 0.65
CA VAL A 155 -20.56 -1.65 1.95
C VAL A 155 -20.28 -0.23 2.38
N THR A 156 -21.32 0.56 2.60
CA THR A 156 -21.22 1.83 3.32
C THR A 156 -21.63 1.61 4.76
N SER A 157 -20.81 2.07 5.69
CA SER A 157 -21.10 2.05 7.13
C SER A 157 -20.80 3.42 7.74
N SER A 158 -21.48 3.72 8.84
CA SER A 158 -21.23 4.95 9.60
C SER A 158 -21.25 4.63 11.09
N SER A 159 -20.14 4.90 11.76
CA SER A 159 -20.09 5.07 13.22
C SER A 159 -19.83 6.55 13.51
N ASP A 160 -18.57 6.92 13.76
CA ASP A 160 -18.13 8.29 14.02
C ASP A 160 -17.88 9.08 12.72
N ALA A 161 -17.56 8.36 11.64
CA ALA A 161 -17.43 8.87 10.28
C ALA A 161 -18.04 7.87 9.30
N VAL A 162 -18.45 8.35 8.13
CA VAL A 162 -18.91 7.48 7.04
C VAL A 162 -17.68 6.85 6.38
N SER A 163 -17.67 5.53 6.24
CA SER A 163 -16.65 4.77 5.53
C SER A 163 -17.28 3.82 4.52
N GLU A 164 -16.55 3.50 3.48
CA GLU A 164 -16.95 2.54 2.47
C GLU A 164 -15.90 1.45 2.34
N LEU A 165 -16.33 0.19 2.36
CA LEU A 165 -15.51 -0.96 2.01
C LEU A 165 -15.89 -1.44 0.61
N VAL A 166 -14.88 -1.60 -0.24
CA VAL A 166 -15.02 -2.12 -1.60
C VAL A 166 -14.12 -3.33 -1.74
N ALA A 167 -14.65 -4.43 -2.27
CA ALA A 167 -13.88 -5.64 -2.55
C ALA A 167 -13.88 -5.94 -4.05
N PHE A 168 -12.76 -6.43 -4.54
CA PHE A 168 -12.50 -6.71 -5.94
C PHE A 168 -12.06 -8.15 -6.14
N ASP A 169 -12.73 -8.89 -7.02
CA ASP A 169 -12.17 -10.10 -7.64
C ASP A 169 -11.41 -9.71 -8.90
N TYR A 170 -10.44 -10.53 -9.30
CA TYR A 170 -9.55 -10.26 -10.41
C TYR A 170 -9.02 -11.55 -11.02
N ALA A 171 -8.76 -11.53 -12.33
CA ALA A 171 -8.15 -12.67 -13.01
C ALA A 171 -6.62 -12.67 -12.93
N TRP A 172 -6.04 -11.52 -12.61
CA TRP A 172 -4.62 -11.28 -12.79
C TRP A 172 -4.18 -10.20 -11.81
N ILE A 173 -2.98 -10.38 -11.23
CA ILE A 173 -2.39 -9.44 -10.30
C ILE A 173 -0.89 -9.28 -10.54
N LYS A 174 -0.38 -8.05 -10.45
CA LYS A 174 1.05 -7.74 -10.39
C LYS A 174 1.33 -6.79 -9.23
N ILE A 175 2.40 -7.06 -8.52
CA ILE A 175 2.88 -6.25 -7.41
C ILE A 175 4.29 -5.79 -7.74
N GLY A 176 4.51 -4.49 -7.64
CA GLY A 176 5.79 -3.82 -7.83
C GLY A 176 6.22 -3.14 -6.53
N TYR A 177 7.48 -3.33 -6.16
CA TYR A 177 8.11 -2.61 -5.07
C TYR A 177 9.33 -1.84 -5.58
N THR A 178 9.38 -0.55 -5.26
CA THR A 178 10.53 0.31 -5.55
C THR A 178 11.16 0.75 -4.23
N PRO A 179 12.38 0.28 -3.90
CA PRO A 179 13.07 0.75 -2.70
C PRO A 179 13.38 2.23 -2.85
N ILE A 180 13.20 2.99 -1.78
CA ILE A 180 13.60 4.40 -1.70
C ILE A 180 14.74 4.48 -0.70
N ASP A 181 15.85 5.09 -1.09
CA ASP A 181 17.01 5.27 -0.20
C ASP A 181 16.76 6.35 0.87
N GLU A 182 17.70 6.49 1.80
CA GLU A 182 17.62 7.50 2.88
C GLU A 182 17.59 8.95 2.34
N SER A 183 18.02 9.17 1.09
CA SER A 183 18.03 10.47 0.43
C SER A 183 16.73 10.74 -0.35
N GLY A 184 15.76 9.81 -0.33
CA GLY A 184 14.49 9.93 -1.06
C GLY A 184 14.59 9.58 -2.55
N VAL A 185 15.68 8.94 -2.97
CA VAL A 185 15.89 8.55 -4.37
C VAL A 185 15.38 7.11 -4.60
N PRO A 186 14.53 6.89 -5.61
CA PRO A 186 14.07 5.55 -5.95
C PRO A 186 15.19 4.72 -6.58
N GLY A 187 15.31 3.47 -6.12
CA GLY A 187 16.18 2.45 -6.70
C GLY A 187 15.51 1.67 -7.84
N ALA A 188 16.05 0.49 -8.15
CA ALA A 188 15.48 -0.38 -9.17
C ALA A 188 14.20 -1.07 -8.65
N ALA A 189 13.11 -0.94 -9.41
CA ALA A 189 11.85 -1.61 -9.10
C ALA A 189 11.97 -3.14 -9.27
N VAL A 190 11.32 -3.87 -8.37
CA VAL A 190 11.12 -5.32 -8.46
C VAL A 190 9.65 -5.58 -8.64
N GLU A 191 9.28 -6.23 -9.74
CA GLU A 191 7.89 -6.58 -10.04
C GLU A 191 7.74 -8.09 -10.19
N ARG A 192 6.64 -8.63 -9.67
CA ARG A 192 6.19 -10.01 -9.87
C ARG A 192 4.68 -10.02 -9.99
N GLY A 193 4.14 -11.05 -10.63
CA GLY A 193 2.70 -11.21 -10.64
C GLY A 193 2.27 -12.60 -11.02
N TRP A 194 0.96 -12.79 -11.00
CA TRP A 194 0.31 -14.07 -11.13
C TRP A 194 -0.94 -13.94 -12.01
N ASP A 195 -1.10 -14.89 -12.93
CA ASP A 195 -2.38 -15.14 -13.59
C ASP A 195 -3.19 -16.06 -12.70
N VAL A 196 -4.23 -15.52 -12.07
CA VAL A 196 -5.09 -16.25 -11.12
C VAL A 196 -5.95 -17.29 -11.84
N GLN A 197 -6.32 -17.02 -13.10
CA GLN A 197 -7.12 -17.95 -13.89
C GLN A 197 -6.30 -19.13 -14.42
N ALA A 198 -5.11 -18.84 -14.97
CA ALA A 198 -4.18 -19.86 -15.43
C ALA A 198 -3.46 -20.57 -14.27
N ASN A 199 -3.41 -19.93 -13.09
CA ASN A 199 -2.62 -20.34 -11.94
C ASN A 199 -1.12 -20.47 -12.30
N GLU A 200 -0.58 -19.41 -12.90
CA GLU A 200 0.80 -19.36 -13.40
C GLU A 200 1.46 -18.02 -13.04
N GLU A 201 2.78 -18.05 -12.81
CA GLU A 201 3.57 -16.82 -12.64
C GLU A 201 3.65 -16.06 -13.97
N LEU A 202 3.55 -14.74 -13.88
CA LEU A 202 3.69 -13.89 -15.04
C LEU A 202 5.16 -13.70 -15.44
N PRO A 203 5.43 -13.54 -16.75
CA PRO A 203 6.77 -13.27 -17.25
C PRO A 203 7.34 -11.91 -16.77
#